data_AF-M4RT04-F1
#
_entry.id   AF-M4RT04-F1
#
_cell.length_a   1.000
_cell.length_b   1.000
_cell.length_c   1.000
_cell.angle_alpha   90.00
_cell.angle_beta   90.00
_cell.angle_gamma   90.00
#
_symmetry.space_group_name_H-M   'P 1'
#
loop_
_entity.id
_entity.type
_entity.pdbx_description
1 polymer ?
#
loop_
_entity_poly.entity_id
_entity_poly.type
_entity_poly.pdbx_seq_one_letter_code
_entity_poly.pdbx_strand_id
1 'polypeptide(L)'
;MVEWQQVQAKTLSAAEFRQEYITAHGIGLQALAIVGKEISCLKKNKQHEKFEALKDISWLKSNSNWSNRAMQHGRLSKANSNIFLTAIEIKRQIAMPISEEDLKKEEELLNS
;
A
#
# COMPACT_ATOMS: atom_id res chain seq x y z
N MET A 1 5.35 4.97 -9.50
CA MET A 1 5.87 3.64 -9.14
C MET A 1 6.60 3.07 -10.33
N VAL A 2 7.73 2.43 -10.09
CA VAL A 2 8.66 1.96 -11.14
C VAL A 2 8.00 0.89 -12.01
N GLU A 3 7.24 -0.02 -11.41
CA GLU A 3 6.64 -1.16 -12.08
C GLU A 3 5.55 -0.75 -13.07
N TRP A 4 4.74 0.26 -12.73
CA TRP A 4 3.76 0.81 -13.66
C TRP A 4 4.43 1.42 -14.89
N GLN A 5 5.57 2.09 -14.72
CA GLN A 5 6.36 2.62 -15.82
C GLN A 5 6.98 1.50 -16.66
N GLN A 6 7.45 0.42 -16.01
CA GLN A 6 7.99 -0.77 -16.71
C GLN A 6 6.92 -1.50 -17.53
N VAL A 7 5.69 -1.62 -17.02
CA VAL A 7 4.55 -2.18 -17.79
C VAL A 7 4.26 -1.30 -19.00
N GLN A 8 4.21 0.03 -18.82
CA GLN A 8 4.02 0.96 -19.93
C GLN A 8 5.14 0.88 -20.97
N ALA A 9 6.39 0.73 -20.51
CA ALA A 9 7.58 0.58 -21.34
C ALA A 9 7.75 -0.83 -21.94
N LYS A 10 6.84 -1.77 -21.63
CA LYS A 10 6.89 -3.19 -22.05
C LYS A 10 8.15 -3.94 -21.57
N THR A 11 8.79 -3.47 -20.50
CA THR A 11 9.93 -4.15 -19.86
C THR A 11 9.49 -5.07 -18.71
N LEU A 12 8.23 -4.99 -18.30
CA LEU A 12 7.56 -5.92 -17.40
C LEU A 12 6.23 -6.32 -18.04
N SER A 13 5.94 -7.62 -18.17
CA SER A 13 4.68 -8.04 -18.77
C SER A 13 3.50 -7.76 -17.82
N ALA A 14 2.32 -7.52 -18.38
CA ALA A 14 1.11 -7.35 -17.58
C ALA A 14 0.76 -8.61 -16.76
N ALA A 15 1.14 -9.79 -17.26
CA ALA A 15 0.97 -11.07 -16.57
C ALA A 15 1.86 -11.15 -15.32
N GLU A 16 3.17 -10.90 -15.47
CA GLU A 16 4.11 -10.86 -14.35
C GLU A 16 3.75 -9.75 -13.35
N PHE A 17 3.37 -8.56 -13.83
CA PHE A 17 2.95 -7.47 -12.94
C PHE A 17 1.76 -7.87 -12.06
N ARG A 18 0.74 -8.51 -12.64
CA ARG A 18 -0.41 -9.02 -11.88
C ARG A 18 -0.03 -10.17 -10.94
N GLN A 19 0.91 -11.02 -11.34
CA GLN A 19 1.37 -12.14 -10.54
C GLN A 19 2.14 -11.67 -9.31
N GLU A 20 3.02 -10.69 -9.45
CA GLU A 20 4.03 -10.38 -8.43
C GLU A 20 3.71 -9.18 -7.55
N TYR A 21 2.88 -8.22 -7.98
CA TYR A 21 2.75 -6.93 -7.27
C TYR A 21 1.34 -6.69 -6.71
N ILE A 22 1.24 -6.11 -5.51
CA ILE A 22 -0.06 -5.79 -4.89
C ILE A 22 -0.74 -4.60 -5.58
N THR A 23 0.04 -3.70 -6.19
CA THR A 23 -0.43 -2.49 -6.88
C THR A 23 -1.06 -2.77 -8.25
N ALA A 24 -0.99 -4.01 -8.72
CA ALA A 24 -1.75 -4.49 -9.87
C ALA A 24 -3.23 -4.79 -9.52
N HIS A 25 -3.59 -4.75 -8.24
CA HIS A 25 -4.90 -5.20 -7.74
C HIS A 25 -5.64 -4.09 -6.99
N GLY A 26 -6.95 -4.27 -6.85
CA GLY A 26 -7.85 -3.31 -6.19
C GLY A 26 -7.42 -2.94 -4.77
N ILE A 27 -6.92 -3.90 -3.97
CA ILE A 27 -6.46 -3.63 -2.61
C ILE A 27 -5.31 -2.61 -2.56
N GLY A 28 -4.31 -2.73 -3.44
CA GLY A 28 -3.20 -1.78 -3.52
C GLY A 28 -3.69 -0.38 -3.94
N LEU A 29 -4.57 -0.32 -4.93
CA LEU A 29 -5.14 0.95 -5.42
C LEU A 29 -6.02 1.64 -4.37
N GLN A 30 -6.85 0.89 -3.65
CA GLN A 30 -7.73 1.42 -2.61
C GLN A 30 -6.93 1.88 -1.38
N ALA A 31 -5.91 1.12 -0.97
CA ALA A 31 -5.01 1.54 0.11
C ALA A 31 -4.26 2.83 -0.27
N LEU A 32 -3.76 2.94 -1.50
CA LEU A 32 -3.17 4.16 -2.04
C LEU A 32 -4.17 5.33 -2.07
N ALA A 33 -5.44 5.10 -2.40
CA ALA A 33 -6.46 6.15 -2.42
C ALA A 33 -6.74 6.69 -1.00
N ILE A 34 -6.79 5.82 0.02
CA ILE A 34 -6.95 6.20 1.42
C ILE A 34 -5.78 7.10 1.86
N VAL A 35 -4.55 6.64 1.65
CA VAL A 35 -3.36 7.41 2.02
C VAL A 35 -3.24 8.69 1.19
N GLY A 36 -3.55 8.63 -0.11
CA GLY A 36 -3.52 9.77 -1.02
C GLY A 36 -4.50 10.88 -0.64
N LYS A 37 -5.68 10.54 -0.11
CA LYS A 37 -6.61 11.52 0.46
C LYS A 37 -5.97 12.30 1.61
N GLU A 38 -5.28 11.62 2.52
CA GLU A 38 -4.61 12.27 3.66
C GLU A 38 -3.40 13.10 3.23
N ILE A 39 -2.59 12.59 2.30
CA ILE A 39 -1.50 13.35 1.70
C ILE A 39 -2.06 14.64 1.08
N SER A 40 -3.18 14.58 0.37
CA SER A 40 -3.79 15.74 -0.29
C SER A 40 -4.21 16.87 0.66
N CYS A 41 -4.35 16.59 1.96
CA CYS A 41 -4.62 17.59 2.99
C CYS A 41 -3.36 18.32 3.49
N LEU A 42 -2.15 17.86 3.13
CA LEU A 42 -0.89 18.47 3.53
C LEU A 42 -0.54 19.72 2.70
N LYS A 43 0.44 20.51 3.17
CA LYS A 43 1.04 21.58 2.35
C LYS A 43 1.76 20.99 1.13
N LYS A 44 1.78 21.70 0.00
CA LYS A 44 2.33 21.21 -1.29
C LYS A 44 3.74 20.61 -1.20
N ASN A 45 4.65 21.21 -0.42
CA ASN A 45 6.00 20.68 -0.23
C ASN A 45 5.98 19.30 0.46
N LYS A 46 5.14 19.14 1.49
CA LYS A 46 4.95 17.86 2.19
C LYS A 46 4.18 16.84 1.35
N GLN A 47 3.24 17.28 0.51
CA GLN A 47 2.59 16.40 -0.46
C GLN A 47 3.62 15.74 -1.38
N HIS A 48 4.49 16.57 -1.98
CA HIS A 48 5.53 16.10 -2.87
C HIS A 48 6.46 15.11 -2.16
N GLU A 49 6.95 15.46 -0.97
CA GLU A 49 7.78 14.57 -0.13
C GLU A 49 7.12 13.20 0.09
N LYS A 50 5.82 13.15 0.43
CA LYS A 50 5.11 11.90 0.70
C LYS A 50 4.82 11.08 -0.57
N PHE A 51 4.51 11.73 -1.69
CA PHE A 51 4.33 11.01 -2.96
C PHE A 51 5.65 10.45 -3.50
N GLU A 52 6.77 11.15 -3.28
CA GLU A 52 8.09 10.64 -3.65
C GLU A 52 8.46 9.41 -2.82
N ALA A 53 8.20 9.41 -1.50
CA ALA A 53 8.46 8.27 -0.62
C ALA A 53 7.69 6.99 -1.00
N LEU A 54 6.55 7.08 -1.71
CA LEU A 54 5.83 5.89 -2.21
C LEU A 54 6.65 5.08 -3.23
N LYS A 55 7.66 5.68 -3.86
CA LYS A 55 8.54 5.01 -4.82
C LYS A 55 9.49 4.02 -4.15
N ASP A 56 9.78 4.21 -2.86
CA ASP A 56 10.73 3.39 -2.10
C ASP A 56 10.09 2.14 -1.48
N ILE A 57 8.75 2.07 -1.49
CA ILE A 57 8.00 0.91 -1.02
C ILE A 57 8.22 -0.27 -1.97
N SER A 58 8.60 -1.42 -1.42
CA SER A 58 8.59 -2.68 -2.17
C SER A 58 7.17 -3.22 -2.29
N TRP A 59 6.59 -3.11 -3.50
CA TRP A 59 5.21 -3.52 -3.80
C TRP A 59 5.05 -5.01 -4.16
N LEU A 60 6.15 -5.78 -4.09
CA LEU A 60 6.14 -7.23 -4.30
C LEU A 60 5.25 -7.92 -3.27
N LYS A 61 4.40 -8.86 -3.69
CA LYS A 61 3.58 -9.70 -2.81
C LYS A 61 4.40 -10.52 -1.81
N SER A 62 5.66 -10.81 -2.16
CA SER A 62 6.61 -11.52 -1.30
C SER A 62 7.20 -10.64 -0.18
N ASN A 63 7.01 -9.31 -0.22
CA ASN A 63 7.43 -8.45 0.88
C ASN A 63 6.63 -8.79 2.15
N SER A 64 7.34 -9.14 3.22
CA SER A 64 6.77 -9.54 4.51
C SER A 64 5.91 -8.46 5.16
N ASN A 65 6.10 -7.19 4.80
CA ASN A 65 5.25 -6.11 5.30
C ASN A 65 3.78 -6.28 4.89
N TRP A 66 3.50 -7.03 3.81
CA TRP A 66 2.15 -7.30 3.36
C TRP A 66 1.49 -8.51 4.00
N SER A 67 2.26 -9.33 4.72
CA SER A 67 1.75 -10.49 5.45
C SER A 67 0.74 -10.07 6.52
N ASN A 68 -0.39 -10.79 6.59
CA ASN A 68 -1.56 -10.47 7.43
C ASN A 68 -2.18 -9.08 7.15
N ARG A 69 -1.76 -8.42 6.06
CA ARG A 69 -2.31 -7.16 5.56
C ARG A 69 -2.88 -7.37 4.18
N ALA A 70 -2.19 -6.99 3.12
CA ALA A 70 -2.66 -7.25 1.76
C ALA A 70 -2.68 -8.76 1.43
N MET A 71 -1.77 -9.52 2.04
CA MET A 71 -1.60 -10.97 1.85
C MET A 71 -2.05 -11.73 3.11
N GLN A 72 -3.12 -12.52 2.98
CA GLN A 72 -3.66 -13.38 4.03
C GLN A 72 -3.57 -14.84 3.58
N HIS A 73 -2.89 -15.69 4.37
CA HIS A 73 -2.61 -17.10 4.03
C HIS A 73 -2.06 -17.29 2.60
N GLY A 74 -1.14 -16.41 2.17
CA GLY A 74 -0.53 -16.46 0.84
C GLY A 74 -1.42 -15.97 -0.31
N ARG A 75 -2.61 -15.43 -0.03
CA ARG A 75 -3.54 -14.92 -1.04
C ARG A 75 -3.85 -13.44 -0.79
N LEU A 76 -4.12 -12.70 -1.87
CA LEU A 76 -4.64 -11.35 -1.74
C LEU A 76 -6.03 -11.38 -1.10
N SER A 77 -6.22 -10.60 -0.04
CA SER A 77 -7.54 -10.37 0.54
C SER A 77 -8.18 -9.11 -0.07
N LYS A 78 -9.50 -9.11 -0.20
CA LYS A 78 -10.29 -7.95 -0.63
C LYS A 78 -11.15 -7.39 0.51
N ALA A 79 -11.00 -7.92 1.73
CA ALA A 79 -11.77 -7.44 2.86
C ALA A 79 -11.36 -6.02 3.25
N ASN A 80 -12.33 -5.25 3.76
CA ASN A 80 -12.10 -3.87 4.19
C ASN A 80 -11.04 -3.77 5.31
N SER A 81 -10.95 -4.78 6.18
CA SER A 81 -9.91 -4.90 7.20
C SER A 81 -8.52 -4.95 6.57
N ASN A 82 -8.31 -5.79 5.56
CA ASN A 82 -7.03 -5.91 4.87
C ASN A 82 -6.67 -4.65 4.07
N ILE A 83 -7.65 -3.98 3.45
CA ILE A 83 -7.43 -2.69 2.78
C ILE A 83 -6.96 -1.64 3.81
N PHE A 84 -7.64 -1.56 4.96
CA PHE A 84 -7.27 -0.67 6.06
C PHE A 84 -5.84 -0.97 6.56
N LEU A 85 -5.55 -2.22 6.92
CA LEU A 85 -4.23 -2.64 7.40
C LEU A 85 -3.12 -2.33 6.38
N THR A 86 -3.40 -2.48 5.08
CA THR A 86 -2.47 -2.14 4.01
C THR A 86 -2.24 -0.62 3.95
N ALA A 87 -3.29 0.19 4.10
CA ALA A 87 -3.17 1.65 4.14
C ALA A 87 -2.33 2.11 5.35
N ILE A 88 -2.54 1.52 6.54
CA ILE A 88 -1.74 1.84 7.73
C ILE A 88 -0.26 1.51 7.53
N GLU A 89 0.04 0.37 6.90
CA GLU A 89 1.41 -0.01 6.57
C GLU A 89 2.06 0.94 5.57
N ILE A 90 1.31 1.39 4.54
CA ILE A 90 1.80 2.42 3.62
C ILE A 90 2.09 3.72 4.36
N LYS A 91 1.18 4.20 5.24
CA LYS A 91 1.40 5.40 6.06
C LYS A 91 2.71 5.28 6.85
N ARG A 92 2.94 4.11 7.46
CA ARG A 92 4.14 3.82 8.25
C ARG A 92 5.41 3.93 7.41
N GLN A 93 5.43 3.30 6.23
CA GLN A 93 6.60 3.29 5.36
C GLN A 93 6.95 4.68 4.79
N ILE A 94 5.97 5.55 4.58
CA ILE A 94 6.21 6.94 4.13
C ILE A 94 6.31 7.96 5.27
N ALA A 95 6.44 7.49 6.52
CA ALA A 95 6.51 8.32 7.73
C ALA A 95 5.36 9.34 7.83
N MET A 96 4.14 8.91 7.54
CA MET A 96 2.92 9.66 7.85
C MET A 96 2.51 9.41 9.31
N PRO A 97 1.95 10.42 10.00
CA PRO A 97 1.38 10.21 11.32
C PRO A 97 0.19 9.23 11.23
N ILE A 98 0.08 8.35 12.22
CA ILE A 98 -1.03 7.40 12.37
C ILE A 98 -1.69 7.73 13.71
N SER A 99 -3.01 7.91 13.71
CA SER A 99 -3.74 8.26 14.93
C SER A 99 -3.75 7.10 15.93
N GLU A 100 -3.92 7.41 17.22
CA GLU A 100 -4.06 6.38 18.26
C GLU A 100 -5.27 5.47 17.99
N GLU A 101 -6.36 6.03 17.45
CA GLU A 101 -7.53 5.26 17.03
C GLU A 101 -7.20 4.26 15.91
N ASP A 102 -6.47 4.70 14.88
CA ASP A 102 -6.04 3.84 13.78
C ASP A 102 -5.08 2.74 14.28
N LEU A 103 -4.15 3.06 15.19
CA LEU A 103 -3.23 2.10 15.79
C LEU A 103 -3.97 1.04 16.63
N LYS A 104 -4.94 1.47 17.44
CA LYS A 104 -5.75 0.55 18.24
C LYS A 104 -6.57 -0.39 17.35
N LYS A 105 -7.19 0.16 16.30
CA LYS A 105 -7.94 -0.63 15.32
C LYS A 105 -7.03 -1.59 14.54
N GLU A 106 -5.82 -1.17 14.20
CA GLU A 106 -4.80 -2.03 13.57
C GLU A 106 -4.47 -3.22 14.49
N GLU A 107 -4.22 -2.97 15.77
CA GLU A 107 -3.93 -4.02 16.76
C GLU A 107 -5.09 -5.02 16.91
N GLU A 108 -6.33 -4.53 17.03
CA GLU A 108 -7.52 -5.39 17.12
C GLU A 108 -7.66 -6.31 15.89
N LEU A 109 -7.43 -5.76 14.69
CA LEU A 109 -7.54 -6.50 13.42
C LEU A 109 -6.38 -7.47 13.15
N LEU A 110 -5.20 -7.24 13.72
CA LEU A 110 -4.06 -8.15 13.59
C LEU A 110 -4.10 -9.31 14.59
N ASN A 111 -4.83 -9.14 15.69
CA ASN A 111 -5.00 -10.14 16.75
C ASN A 111 -6.27 -11.00 16.56
N SER A 112 -7.07 -10.77 15.51
CA SER A 112 -8.28 -11.54 15.18
C SER A 112 -8.00 -12.72 14.25
#